data_AF-A0A4S1EFI2-F1
#
_entry.id   AF-A0A4S1EFI2-F1
#
_cell.length_a   1.000
_cell.length_b   1.000
_cell.length_c   1.000
_cell.angle_alpha   90.00
_cell.angle_beta   90.00
_cell.angle_gamma   90.00
#
_symmetry.space_group_name_H-M   'P 1'
#
loop_
_entity.id
_entity.type
_entity.pdbx_description
1 polymer ?
#
loop_
_entity_poly.entity_id
_entity_poly.type
_entity_poly.pdbx_seq_one_letter_code
_entity_poly.pdbx_strand_id
1 'polypeptide(L)'
;MIKRCFALLLLVPLAVYADDQVSTELRQCLDLKNPSGVTTRSHFNSCYTAELDRLDKELNVEYARAKNALETPEQVSYLIQSQRDWLKYRDSMCIFELYGPFAPGGPASQSACMVEMTDQKIKYLKLF
;
A
#
# COMPACT_ATOMS: atom_id res chain seq x y z
N MET A 1 18.10 0.70 55.54
CA MET A 1 18.50 0.10 54.24
C MET A 1 17.38 0.35 53.23
N ILE A 2 17.49 1.42 52.43
CA ILE A 2 16.51 1.75 51.39
C ILE A 2 16.95 1.02 50.12
N LYS A 3 16.23 -0.05 49.75
CA LYS A 3 16.41 -0.75 48.47
C LYS A 3 15.86 0.17 47.37
N ARG A 4 16.75 0.82 46.63
CA ARG A 4 16.41 1.55 45.40
C ARG A 4 16.19 0.52 44.29
N CYS A 5 14.94 0.28 43.91
CA CYS A 5 14.62 -0.39 42.65
C CYS A 5 14.98 0.57 41.51
N PHE A 6 16.13 0.36 40.86
CA PHE A 6 16.41 0.96 39.56
C PHE A 6 15.52 0.26 38.52
N ALA A 7 14.40 0.89 38.17
CA ALA A 7 13.68 0.54 36.96
C ALA A 7 14.51 1.03 35.77
N LEU A 8 15.14 0.11 35.04
CA LEU A 8 15.75 0.39 33.75
C LEU A 8 14.63 0.76 32.77
N LEU A 9 14.43 2.05 32.53
CA LEU A 9 13.67 2.54 31.37
C LEU A 9 14.51 2.22 30.12
N LEU A 10 14.14 1.15 29.41
CA LEU A 10 14.61 0.91 28.05
C LEU A 10 14.06 2.03 27.17
N LEU A 11 14.89 3.03 26.89
CA LEU A 11 14.71 3.97 25.80
C LEU A 11 14.78 3.15 24.50
N VAL A 12 13.64 2.64 24.03
CA VAL A 12 13.53 2.15 22.66
C VAL A 12 13.67 3.38 21.76
N PRO A 13 14.68 3.46 20.89
CA PRO A 13 14.74 4.55 19.93
C PRO A 13 13.49 4.48 19.04
N LEU A 14 12.73 5.58 18.99
CA LEU A 14 11.54 5.77 18.15
C LEU A 14 11.84 5.78 16.63
N ALA A 15 12.99 5.26 16.21
CA ALA A 15 13.51 5.39 14.84
C ALA A 15 13.25 4.15 13.96
N VAL A 16 12.22 3.36 14.23
CA VAL A 16 11.71 2.37 13.27
C VAL A 16 10.22 2.60 13.07
N TYR A 17 9.88 3.76 12.51
CA TYR A 17 8.59 3.99 11.88
C TYR A 17 8.84 4.46 10.45
N ALA A 18 8.06 3.91 9.53
CA ALA A 18 8.09 4.02 8.07
C ALA A 18 9.09 3.07 7.38
N ASP A 19 8.62 1.85 7.10
CA ASP A 19 9.08 1.13 5.90
C ASP A 19 8.04 1.39 4.81
N ASP A 20 8.24 2.50 4.10
CA ASP A 20 7.46 2.93 2.95
C ASP A 20 7.79 1.99 1.79
N GLN A 21 7.23 0.78 1.83
CA GLN A 21 7.63 -0.34 0.97
C GLN A 21 6.99 -0.21 -0.41
N VAL A 22 7.46 0.77 -1.17
CA VAL A 22 7.41 0.72 -2.64
C VAL A 22 8.13 -0.57 -3.07
N SER A 23 7.55 -1.40 -3.93
CA SER A 23 8.22 -2.65 -4.37
C SER A 23 9.57 -2.35 -5.02
N THR A 24 10.50 -3.31 -5.00
CA THR A 24 11.82 -3.12 -5.62
C THR A 24 11.66 -2.88 -7.12
N GLU A 25 10.70 -3.57 -7.74
CA GLU A 25 10.33 -3.46 -9.15
C GLU A 25 9.83 -2.05 -9.49
N LEU A 26 8.94 -1.49 -8.67
CA LEU A 26 8.47 -0.12 -8.86
C LEU A 26 9.61 0.89 -8.68
N ARG A 27 10.45 0.75 -7.63
CA ARG A 27 11.61 1.64 -7.42
C ARG A 27 12.55 1.62 -8.62
N GLN A 28 12.93 0.43 -9.09
CA GLN A 28 13.79 0.27 -10.25
C GLN A 28 13.18 0.91 -11.49
N CYS A 29 11.87 0.74 -11.72
CA CYS A 29 11.19 1.36 -12.85
C CYS A 29 11.21 2.90 -12.74
N LEU A 30 10.92 3.46 -11.58
CA LEU A 30 10.92 4.92 -11.36
C LEU A 30 12.32 5.54 -11.55
N ASP A 31 13.37 4.80 -11.22
CA ASP A 31 14.78 5.24 -11.35
C ASP A 31 15.34 5.15 -12.78
N LEU A 32 14.68 4.41 -13.68
CA LEU A 32 15.12 4.28 -15.08
C LEU A 32 15.05 5.64 -15.80
N LYS A 33 16.22 6.13 -16.22
CA LYS A 33 16.35 7.32 -17.07
C LYS A 33 16.41 6.91 -18.54
N ASN A 34 15.82 7.72 -19.42
CA ASN A 34 16.05 7.56 -20.86
C ASN A 34 17.52 7.90 -21.23
N PRO A 35 18.00 7.63 -22.47
CA PRO A 35 19.37 7.93 -22.89
C PRO A 35 19.79 9.41 -22.76
N SER A 36 18.83 10.33 -22.69
CA SER A 36 19.05 11.76 -22.46
C SER A 36 19.08 12.14 -20.98
N GLY A 37 18.97 11.18 -20.06
CA GLY A 37 18.95 11.40 -18.61
C GLY A 37 17.63 11.94 -18.06
N VAL A 38 16.56 11.98 -18.87
CA VAL A 38 15.27 12.58 -18.53
C VAL A 38 14.21 11.49 -18.30
N THR A 39 13.46 11.57 -17.21
CA THR A 39 12.26 10.77 -16.99
C THR A 39 11.04 11.54 -17.51
N THR A 40 10.15 10.85 -18.23
CA THR A 40 8.91 11.47 -18.74
C THR A 40 7.75 11.14 -17.82
N ARG A 41 6.72 12.01 -17.81
CA ARG A 41 5.45 11.69 -17.11
C ARG A 41 4.82 10.38 -17.62
N SER A 42 4.97 10.09 -18.91
CA SER A 42 4.49 8.84 -19.49
C SER A 42 5.21 7.62 -18.92
N HIS A 43 6.52 7.73 -18.65
CA HIS A 43 7.32 6.66 -18.04
C HIS A 43 6.84 6.37 -16.62
N PHE A 44 6.68 7.41 -15.77
CA PHE A 44 6.17 7.24 -14.41
C PHE A 44 4.79 6.57 -14.39
N ASN A 45 3.87 7.02 -15.24
CA ASN A 45 2.55 6.39 -15.35
C ASN A 45 2.67 4.90 -15.70
N SER A 46 3.52 4.53 -16.66
CA SER A 46 3.70 3.11 -17.03
C SER A 46 4.26 2.25 -15.90
N CYS A 47 5.16 2.80 -15.07
CA CYS A 47 5.69 2.10 -13.89
C CYS A 47 4.58 1.82 -12.86
N TYR A 48 3.77 2.84 -12.55
CA TYR A 48 2.67 2.66 -11.60
C TYR A 48 1.58 1.74 -12.13
N THR A 49 1.24 1.80 -13.44
CA THR A 49 0.28 0.86 -14.04
C THR A 49 0.77 -0.57 -13.95
N ALA A 50 2.03 -0.83 -14.32
CA ALA A 50 2.60 -2.18 -14.25
C ALA A 50 2.63 -2.71 -12.81
N GLU A 51 2.94 -1.86 -11.83
CA GLU A 51 2.91 -2.25 -10.43
C GLU A 51 1.49 -2.52 -9.93
N LEU A 52 0.52 -1.67 -10.29
CA LEU A 52 -0.88 -1.89 -9.93
C LEU A 52 -1.40 -3.21 -10.49
N ASP A 53 -1.09 -3.54 -11.75
CA ASP A 53 -1.46 -4.84 -12.36
C ASP A 53 -0.87 -6.03 -11.61
N ARG A 54 0.35 -5.89 -11.07
CA ARG A 54 1.00 -6.91 -10.24
C ARG A 54 0.28 -7.05 -8.90
N LEU A 55 0.03 -5.92 -8.24
CA LEU A 55 -0.65 -5.87 -6.94
C LEU A 55 -2.10 -6.37 -7.03
N ASP A 56 -2.84 -6.06 -8.09
CA ASP A 56 -4.23 -6.55 -8.24
C ASP A 56 -4.29 -8.08 -8.35
N LYS A 57 -3.27 -8.72 -8.98
CA LYS A 57 -3.17 -10.18 -8.99
C LYS A 57 -2.89 -10.73 -7.59
N GLU A 58 -1.95 -10.11 -6.87
CA GLU A 58 -1.60 -10.50 -5.50
C GLU A 58 -2.78 -10.30 -4.53
N LEU A 59 -3.50 -9.18 -4.65
CA LEU A 59 -4.71 -8.89 -3.88
C LEU A 59 -5.74 -9.99 -4.03
N ASN A 60 -5.98 -10.46 -5.25
CA ASN A 60 -6.94 -11.55 -5.49
C ASN A 60 -6.49 -12.88 -4.87
N VAL A 61 -5.19 -13.18 -4.91
CA VAL A 61 -4.62 -14.37 -4.26
C VAL A 61 -4.80 -14.29 -2.74
N GLU A 62 -4.41 -13.19 -2.12
CA GLU A 62 -4.48 -13.04 -0.66
C GLU A 62 -5.93 -12.90 -0.16
N TYR A 63 -6.81 -12.29 -0.95
CA TYR A 63 -8.25 -12.27 -0.66
C TYR A 63 -8.84 -13.70 -0.64
N ALA A 64 -8.47 -14.54 -1.61
CA ALA A 64 -8.92 -15.92 -1.65
C ALA A 64 -8.36 -16.72 -0.46
N ARG A 65 -7.08 -16.52 -0.11
CA ARG A 65 -6.46 -17.13 1.08
C ARG A 65 -7.20 -16.73 2.35
N ALA A 66 -7.36 -15.43 2.60
CA ALA A 66 -8.03 -14.88 3.77
C ALA A 66 -9.46 -15.42 3.88
N LYS A 67 -10.21 -15.42 2.78
CA LYS A 67 -11.59 -15.96 2.75
C LYS A 67 -11.64 -17.45 3.12
N ASN A 68 -10.68 -18.26 2.65
CA ASN A 68 -10.63 -19.69 2.93
C ASN A 68 -10.18 -20.02 4.37
N ALA A 69 -9.54 -19.08 5.06
CA ALA A 69 -9.13 -19.23 6.46
C ALA A 69 -10.28 -18.96 7.46
N LEU A 70 -11.41 -18.43 7.01
CA LEU A 70 -12.55 -18.09 7.86
C LEU A 70 -13.41 -19.33 8.18
N GLU A 71 -13.93 -19.39 9.39
CA GLU A 71 -14.64 -20.56 9.93
C GLU A 71 -16.15 -20.50 9.67
N THR A 72 -16.74 -19.30 9.63
CA THR A 72 -18.21 -19.14 9.52
C THR A 72 -18.65 -18.42 8.25
N PRO A 73 -19.85 -18.74 7.73
CA PRO A 73 -20.44 -18.01 6.61
C PRO A 73 -20.59 -16.50 6.87
N GLU A 74 -20.87 -16.11 8.12
CA GLU A 74 -21.01 -14.70 8.52
C GLU A 74 -19.68 -13.96 8.40
N GLN A 75 -18.57 -14.55 8.87
CA GLN A 75 -17.23 -13.97 8.70
C GLN A 75 -16.92 -13.76 7.22
N VAL A 76 -17.19 -14.77 6.38
CA VAL A 76 -17.00 -14.68 4.92
C VAL A 76 -17.83 -13.56 4.31
N SER A 77 -19.11 -13.45 4.72
CA SER A 77 -20.01 -12.39 4.26
C SER A 77 -19.48 -11.00 4.60
N TYR A 78 -19.01 -10.79 5.83
CA TYR A 78 -18.42 -9.52 6.25
C TYR A 78 -17.10 -9.21 5.54
N LEU A 79 -16.25 -10.20 5.27
CA LEU A 79 -15.04 -10.00 4.48
C LEU A 79 -15.37 -9.56 3.04
N ILE A 80 -16.34 -10.22 2.39
CA ILE A 80 -16.81 -9.84 1.05
C ILE A 80 -17.30 -8.39 1.03
N GLN A 81 -18.12 -8.01 2.02
CA GLN A 81 -18.66 -6.66 2.10
C GLN A 81 -17.55 -5.64 2.37
N SER A 82 -16.65 -5.93 3.31
CA SER A 82 -15.47 -5.09 3.60
C SER A 82 -14.60 -4.88 2.35
N GLN A 83 -14.36 -5.92 1.56
CA GLN A 83 -13.58 -5.83 0.32
C GLN A 83 -14.26 -4.90 -0.70
N ARG A 84 -15.58 -5.02 -0.87
CA ARG A 84 -16.36 -4.17 -1.80
C ARG A 84 -16.36 -2.71 -1.38
N ASP A 85 -16.51 -2.44 -0.08
CA ASP A 85 -16.53 -1.07 0.43
C ASP A 85 -15.13 -0.45 0.41
N TRP A 86 -14.09 -1.23 0.67
CA TRP A 86 -12.71 -0.80 0.47
C TRP A 86 -12.42 -0.41 -0.99
N LEU A 87 -12.89 -1.19 -1.98
CA LEU A 87 -12.74 -0.82 -3.40
C LEU A 87 -13.35 0.54 -3.70
N LYS A 88 -14.59 0.78 -3.26
CA LYS A 88 -15.26 2.09 -3.43
C LYS A 88 -14.47 3.22 -2.76
N TYR A 89 -13.99 2.98 -1.54
CA TYR A 89 -13.21 3.96 -0.80
C TYR A 89 -11.91 4.30 -1.54
N ARG A 90 -11.11 3.28 -1.91
CA ARG A 90 -9.88 3.43 -2.69
C ARG A 90 -10.14 4.24 -3.96
N ASP A 91 -11.12 3.83 -4.75
CA ASP A 91 -11.36 4.46 -6.05
C ASP A 91 -11.79 5.93 -5.86
N SER A 92 -12.65 6.23 -4.89
CA SER A 92 -13.06 7.61 -4.60
C SER A 92 -11.92 8.49 -4.06
N MET A 93 -11.08 7.93 -3.19
CA MET A 93 -9.92 8.61 -2.62
C MET A 93 -8.86 8.89 -3.69
N CYS A 94 -8.54 7.91 -4.54
CA CYS A 94 -7.51 8.09 -5.56
C CYS A 94 -7.99 8.97 -6.73
N ILE A 95 -9.30 9.04 -7.00
CA ILE A 95 -9.87 10.09 -7.87
C ILE A 95 -9.68 11.47 -7.25
N PHE A 96 -9.81 11.62 -5.93
CA PHE A 96 -9.52 12.91 -5.29
C PHE A 96 -8.04 13.31 -5.45
N GLU A 97 -7.10 12.36 -5.34
CA GLU A 97 -5.66 12.61 -5.55
C GLU A 97 -5.31 13.11 -6.97
N LEU A 98 -6.15 12.82 -7.97
CA LEU A 98 -6.01 13.40 -9.31
C LEU A 98 -6.13 14.94 -9.30
N TYR A 99 -6.98 15.47 -8.43
CA TYR A 99 -7.33 16.89 -8.31
C TYR A 99 -6.81 17.55 -7.03
N GLY A 100 -6.11 16.79 -6.18
CA GLY A 100 -5.64 17.21 -4.87
C GLY A 100 -4.65 18.39 -4.95
N PRO A 101 -4.55 19.20 -3.88
CA PRO A 101 -3.70 20.38 -3.86
C PRO A 101 -2.20 20.06 -3.73
N PHE A 102 -1.83 18.79 -3.54
CA PHE A 102 -0.46 18.36 -3.25
C PHE A 102 0.29 18.00 -4.54
N ALA A 103 1.53 18.50 -4.66
CA ALA A 103 2.44 18.09 -5.74
C ALA A 103 2.84 16.61 -5.58
N PRO A 104 3.05 15.86 -6.67
CA PRO A 104 3.05 16.30 -8.06
C PRO A 104 1.65 16.53 -8.66
N GLY A 105 0.59 16.04 -8.01
CA GLY A 105 -0.79 16.09 -8.48
C GLY A 105 -1.01 15.26 -9.75
N GLY A 106 -2.24 15.30 -10.27
CA GLY A 106 -2.55 14.72 -11.58
C GLY A 106 -2.46 13.18 -11.61
N PRO A 107 -2.29 12.59 -12.82
CA PRO A 107 -2.36 11.14 -13.01
C PRO A 107 -1.32 10.35 -12.21
N ALA A 108 -0.15 10.93 -11.93
CA ALA A 108 0.90 10.28 -11.15
C ALA A 108 0.46 10.12 -9.68
N SER A 109 -0.13 11.15 -9.07
CA SER A 109 -0.67 11.07 -7.70
C SER A 109 -1.81 10.06 -7.58
N GLN A 110 -2.74 10.06 -8.53
CA GLN A 110 -3.80 9.04 -8.58
C GLN A 110 -3.22 7.63 -8.67
N SER A 111 -2.25 7.39 -9.55
CA SER A 111 -1.66 6.06 -9.75
C SER A 111 -0.87 5.59 -8.53
N ALA A 112 -0.12 6.50 -7.90
CA ALA A 112 0.60 6.21 -6.66
C ALA A 112 -0.36 5.84 -5.53
N CYS A 113 -1.47 6.57 -5.37
CA CYS A 113 -2.53 6.25 -4.40
C CYS A 113 -3.10 4.84 -4.62
N MET A 114 -3.38 4.47 -5.87
CA MET A 114 -3.93 3.14 -6.18
C MET A 114 -2.96 2.02 -5.79
N VAL A 115 -1.67 2.20 -6.05
CA VAL A 115 -0.60 1.27 -5.65
C VAL A 115 -0.53 1.16 -4.13
N GLU A 116 -0.40 2.29 -3.43
CA GLU A 116 -0.25 2.32 -1.97
C GLU A 116 -1.44 1.65 -1.26
N MET A 117 -2.66 2.07 -1.61
CA MET A 117 -3.88 1.53 -1.01
C MET A 117 -4.03 0.03 -1.24
N THR A 118 -3.64 -0.45 -2.43
CA THR A 118 -3.72 -1.88 -2.78
C THR A 118 -2.68 -2.69 -2.01
N ASP A 119 -1.45 -2.21 -1.89
CA ASP A 119 -0.42 -2.83 -1.07
C ASP A 119 -0.81 -2.90 0.42
N GLN A 120 -1.37 -1.82 0.98
CA GLN A 120 -1.89 -1.80 2.35
C GLN A 120 -3.00 -2.85 2.55
N LYS A 121 -3.89 -3.01 1.57
CA LYS A 121 -4.95 -4.02 1.65
C LYS A 121 -4.40 -5.45 1.58
N ILE A 122 -3.42 -5.69 0.73
CA ILE A 122 -2.70 -6.98 0.67
C ILE A 122 -2.07 -7.29 2.03
N LYS A 123 -1.37 -6.33 2.64
CA LYS A 123 -0.77 -6.49 3.97
C LYS A 123 -1.81 -6.84 5.04
N TYR A 124 -2.97 -6.20 5.01
CA TYR A 124 -4.09 -6.54 5.88
C TYR A 124 -4.61 -7.97 5.65
N LEU A 125 -4.78 -8.38 4.39
CA LEU A 125 -5.29 -9.72 4.05
C LEU A 125 -4.32 -10.84 4.43
N LYS A 126 -3.00 -10.56 4.47
CA LYS A 126 -1.97 -11.51 4.94
C LYS A 126 -1.98 -11.76 6.45
N LEU A 127 -2.83 -11.06 7.22
CA LEU A 127 -2.99 -11.27 8.66
C LEU A 127 -3.93 -12.44 9.01
N PHE A 128 -4.67 -12.95 8.03
CA PHE A 128 -5.58 -14.10 8.16
C PHE A 128 -4.83 -15.40 7.88
#